data_AF-A0A1V5FG61-F1
#
_entry.id   AF-A0A1V5FG61-F1
#
_cell.length_a   1.000
_cell.length_b   1.000
_cell.length_c   1.000
_cell.angle_alpha   90.00
_cell.angle_beta   90.00
_cell.angle_gamma   90.00
#
_symmetry.space_group_name_H-M   'P 1'
#
loop_
_entity.id
_entity.type
_entity.pdbx_description
1 polymer ?
#
loop_
_entity_poly.entity_id
_entity_poly.type
_entity_poly.pdbx_seq_one_letter_code
_entity_poly.pdbx_strand_id
1 'polypeptide(L)'
;MKRYLLPCVLAAVVLACSPTLVSAHEYDRDDSEHPLRLVGYALHPIGIAAEYLILRPIHWVVSQRNLDIIFGHEVNEDPDYNYFEWE
;
A
#
# COMPACT_ATOMS: atom_id res chain seq x y z
N MET A 1 22.17 21.12 4.85
CA MET A 1 22.11 19.71 5.28
C MET A 1 21.40 19.52 6.63
N LYS A 2 21.71 20.28 7.69
CA LYS A 2 21.07 20.13 9.02
C LYS A 2 19.56 20.44 9.11
N ARG A 3 19.00 21.13 8.11
CA ARG A 3 17.59 21.59 8.07
C ARG A 3 16.59 20.44 7.92
N TYR A 4 17.04 19.33 7.32
CA TYR A 4 16.20 18.15 7.07
C TYR A 4 16.41 17.05 8.12
N LEU A 5 17.40 17.18 9.00
CA LEU A 5 17.63 16.23 10.09
C LEU A 5 16.50 16.28 11.12
N LEU A 6 16.03 17.49 11.43
CA LEU A 6 14.99 17.73 12.41
C LEU A 6 13.63 17.09 12.02
N PRO A 7 13.09 17.28 10.79
CA PRO A 7 11.87 16.60 10.38
C PRO A 7 12.04 15.08 10.24
N CYS A 8 13.21 14.58 9.81
CA CYS A 8 13.45 13.13 9.75
C CYS A 8 13.46 12.48 11.14
N VAL A 9 14.09 13.13 12.13
CA VAL A 9 14.07 12.65 13.52
C VAL A 9 12.66 12.71 14.09
N LEU A 10 11.91 13.77 13.79
CA LEU A 10 10.53 13.90 14.26
C LEU A 10 9.62 12.81 13.66
N ALA A 11 9.74 12.54 12.36
CA ALA A 11 9.00 11.48 11.69
C ALA A 11 9.36 10.09 12.24
N ALA A 12 10.64 9.83 12.51
CA ALA A 12 11.09 8.59 13.13
C ALA A 12 10.54 8.42 14.55
N VAL A 13 10.47 9.50 15.34
CA VAL A 13 9.88 9.48 16.69
C VAL A 13 8.38 9.23 16.64
N VAL A 14 7.65 9.85 15.71
CA VAL A 14 6.20 9.63 15.54
C VAL A 14 5.91 8.17 15.14
N LEU A 15 6.70 7.60 14.23
CA LEU A 15 6.59 6.19 13.86
C LEU A 15 6.92 5.25 15.02
N ALA A 16 7.91 5.58 15.85
CA ALA A 16 8.30 4.77 17.01
C ALA A 16 7.31 4.88 18.19
N CYS A 17 6.65 6.02 18.36
CA CYS A 17 5.69 6.29 19.44
C CYS A 17 4.23 6.04 19.05
N SER A 18 3.96 5.36 17.95
CA SER A 18 2.60 4.95 17.58
C SER A 18 2.39 3.47 17.95
N PRO A 19 2.10 3.12 19.22
CA PRO A 19 1.65 1.78 19.54
C PRO A 19 0.23 1.62 19.00
N THR A 20 0.10 1.20 17.75
CA THR A 20 -1.14 0.57 17.32
C THR A 20 -1.21 -0.74 18.08
N LEU A 21 -1.95 -0.77 19.19
CA LEU A 21 -2.36 -2.01 19.85
C LEU A 21 -3.35 -2.71 18.91
N VAL A 22 -2.79 -3.32 17.86
CA VAL A 22 -3.49 -4.33 17.07
C VAL A 22 -3.64 -5.51 18.02
N SER A 23 -4.88 -5.73 18.44
CA SER A 23 -5.27 -7.01 19.03
C SER A 23 -5.05 -8.05 17.94
N ALA A 24 -4.01 -8.87 18.09
CA ALA A 24 -3.84 -10.02 17.21
C ALA A 24 -5.11 -10.88 17.30
N HIS A 25 -5.58 -11.38 16.16
CA HIS A 25 -6.67 -12.34 16.17
C HIS A 25 -6.21 -13.61 16.90
N GLU A 26 -7.16 -14.29 17.56
CA GLU A 26 -6.86 -15.55 18.26
C GLU A 26 -6.25 -16.54 17.26
N TYR A 27 -5.23 -17.27 17.70
CA TYR A 27 -4.60 -18.27 16.85
C TYR A 27 -5.54 -19.47 16.69
N ASP A 28 -6.12 -19.60 15.50
CA ASP A 28 -6.88 -20.79 15.11
C ASP A 28 -5.95 -21.75 14.38
N ARG A 29 -5.78 -22.96 14.90
CA ARG A 29 -4.89 -23.97 14.33
C ARG A 29 -5.36 -24.46 12.96
N ASP A 30 -6.67 -24.55 12.74
CA ASP A 30 -7.23 -25.10 11.51
C ASP A 30 -7.15 -24.11 10.33
N ASP A 31 -7.08 -22.80 10.64
CA ASP A 31 -7.05 -21.72 9.65
C ASP A 31 -5.69 -20.99 9.55
N SER A 32 -4.96 -20.85 10.65
CA SER A 32 -3.68 -20.11 10.71
C SER A 32 -2.48 -20.91 10.17
N GLU A 33 -2.59 -22.25 10.12
CA GLU A 33 -1.52 -23.15 9.64
C GLU A 33 -1.61 -23.44 8.13
N HIS A 34 -2.56 -22.85 7.41
CA HIS A 34 -2.73 -23.11 5.98
C HIS A 34 -1.49 -22.67 5.18
N PRO A 35 -0.83 -23.58 4.43
CA PRO A 35 0.47 -23.29 3.82
C PRO A 35 0.43 -22.13 2.82
N LEU A 36 -0.67 -21.99 2.06
CA LEU A 36 -0.86 -20.84 1.15
C LEU A 36 -0.97 -19.51 1.89
N ARG A 37 -1.51 -19.52 3.12
CA ARG A 37 -1.63 -18.30 3.94
C ARG A 37 -0.27 -17.85 4.44
N LEU A 38 0.60 -18.78 4.81
CA LEU A 38 1.99 -18.47 5.18
C LEU A 38 2.76 -17.84 4.01
N VAL A 39 2.59 -18.37 2.80
CA VAL A 39 3.14 -17.75 1.59
C VAL A 39 2.51 -16.36 1.36
N GLY A 40 1.20 -16.24 1.53
CA GLY A 40 0.48 -14.97 1.47
C GLY A 40 1.04 -13.92 2.43
N TYR A 41 1.34 -14.29 3.68
CA TYR A 41 1.95 -13.37 4.64
C TYR A 41 3.33 -12.87 4.22
N ALA A 42 4.14 -13.70 3.58
CA ALA A 42 5.43 -13.28 3.04
C ALA A 42 5.27 -12.42 1.78
N LEU A 43 4.34 -12.77 0.90
CA LEU A 43 4.12 -12.08 -0.37
C LEU A 43 3.36 -10.76 -0.24
N HIS A 44 2.45 -10.64 0.73
CA HIS A 44 1.62 -9.46 0.91
C HIS A 44 2.44 -8.16 1.03
N PRO A 45 3.45 -8.03 1.93
CA PRO A 45 4.24 -6.81 1.99
C PRO A 45 5.02 -6.53 0.70
N ILE A 46 5.41 -7.57 -0.04
CA ILE A 46 6.07 -7.45 -1.35
C ILE A 46 5.09 -6.91 -2.39
N GLY A 47 3.86 -7.43 -2.41
CA GLY A 47 2.78 -6.96 -3.27
C GLY A 47 2.46 -5.49 -3.04
N ILE A 48 2.32 -5.09 -1.77
CA ILE A 48 2.13 -3.68 -1.40
C ILE A 48 3.33 -2.83 -1.86
N ALA A 49 4.56 -3.28 -1.64
CA ALA A 49 5.73 -2.54 -2.11
C ALA A 49 5.74 -2.39 -3.64
N ALA A 50 5.44 -3.45 -4.39
CA ALA A 50 5.35 -3.40 -5.86
C ALA A 50 4.22 -2.48 -6.33
N GLU A 51 3.07 -2.50 -5.65
CA GLU A 51 1.95 -1.62 -5.96
C GLU A 51 2.35 -0.15 -5.83
N TYR A 52 2.95 0.23 -4.70
CA TYR A 52 3.31 1.62 -4.43
C TYR A 52 4.53 2.10 -5.22
N LEU A 53 5.52 1.24 -5.45
CA LEU A 53 6.77 1.63 -6.11
C LEU A 53 6.72 1.50 -7.63
N ILE A 54 5.87 0.63 -8.16
CA ILE A 54 5.87 0.29 -9.59
C ILE A 54 4.50 0.59 -10.19
N LEU A 55 3.44 -0.06 -9.73
CA LEU A 55 2.13 0.00 -10.39
C LEU A 55 1.50 1.39 -10.31
N ARG A 56 1.49 2.03 -9.13
CA ARG A 56 0.90 3.36 -8.94
C ARG A 56 1.61 4.46 -9.73
N PRO A 57 2.96 4.52 -9.77
CA PRO A 57 3.66 5.46 -10.65
C PRO A 57 3.35 5.23 -12.13
N ILE A 58 3.34 3.97 -12.60
CA ILE A 58 3.01 3.65 -14.00
C ILE A 58 1.58 4.10 -14.31
N HIS A 59 0.62 3.79 -13.45
CA HIS A 59 -0.76 4.22 -13.60
C HIS A 59 -0.85 5.76 -13.70
N TRP A 60 -0.18 6.49 -12.81
CA TRP A 60 -0.15 7.95 -12.85
C TRP A 60 0.43 8.51 -14.17
N VAL A 61 1.45 7.86 -14.74
CA VAL A 61 2.00 8.26 -16.04
C VAL A 61 1.00 7.98 -17.15
N VAL A 62 0.38 6.79 -17.17
CA VAL A 62 -0.55 6.41 -18.24
C VAL A 62 -1.85 7.21 -18.19
N SER A 63 -2.32 7.62 -17.01
CA SER A 63 -3.54 8.41 -16.83
C SER A 63 -3.39 9.90 -17.18
N GLN A 64 -2.28 10.34 -17.77
CA GLN A 64 -2.13 11.72 -18.22
C GLN A 64 -3.03 12.00 -19.44
N ARG A 65 -3.73 13.14 -19.45
CA ARG A 65 -4.69 13.51 -20.51
C ARG A 65 -4.11 13.51 -21.92
N ASN A 66 -2.80 13.74 -22.05
CA ASN A 66 -2.10 13.79 -23.33
C ASN A 66 -1.63 12.41 -23.82
N LEU A 67 -1.72 11.38 -22.98
CA LEU A 67 -1.25 10.03 -23.28
C LEU A 67 -2.40 9.06 -23.61
N ASP A 68 -3.65 9.52 -23.54
CA ASP A 68 -4.84 8.79 -24.00
C ASP A 68 -4.71 8.29 -25.45
N ILE A 69 -4.14 9.10 -26.35
CA ILE A 69 -3.94 8.67 -27.76
C ILE A 69 -3.03 7.43 -27.88
N ILE A 70 -2.11 7.24 -26.94
CA ILE A 70 -1.13 6.13 -26.98
C ILE A 70 -1.64 4.92 -26.19
N PHE A 71 -2.30 5.14 -25.04
CA PHE A 71 -2.69 4.07 -24.13
C PHE A 71 -4.21 3.80 -24.08
N GLY A 72 -5.03 4.66 -24.68
CA GLY A 72 -6.50 4.56 -24.71
C GLY A 72 -7.15 4.59 -23.32
N HIS A 73 -6.52 5.27 -22.36
CA HIS A 73 -6.99 5.29 -20.98
C HIS A 73 -7.91 6.50 -20.75
N GLU A 74 -9.21 6.23 -20.72
CA GLU A 74 -10.23 7.20 -20.32
C GLU A 74 -10.31 7.27 -18.78
N VAL A 75 -10.24 8.48 -18.22
CA VAL A 75 -10.39 8.69 -16.77
C VAL A 75 -11.86 8.46 -16.40
N ASN A 76 -12.17 7.32 -15.79
CA ASN A 76 -13.48 7.10 -15.19
C ASN A 76 -13.57 7.91 -13.88
N GLU A 77 -14.22 9.07 -13.95
CA GLU A 77 -14.53 9.93 -12.80
C GLU A 77 -15.73 9.37 -12.02
N ASP A 78 -15.63 8.17 -11.49
CA ASP A 78 -16.63 7.70 -10.55
C ASP A 78 -16.20 8.11 -9.13
N PRO A 79 -16.96 8.99 -8.45
CA PRO A 79 -16.56 9.55 -7.17
C PRO A 79 -16.59 8.54 -6.01
N ASP A 80 -17.09 7.32 -6.22
CA ASP A 80 -17.33 6.31 -5.17
C ASP A 80 -16.35 5.11 -5.20
N TYR A 81 -15.26 5.17 -5.99
CA TYR A 81 -14.26 4.09 -6.01
C TYR A 81 -13.25 4.20 -4.87
N ASN A 82 -13.44 3.41 -3.82
CA ASN A 82 -12.48 3.23 -2.73
C ASN A 82 -11.63 1.97 -2.95
N TYR A 83 -10.36 2.13 -3.32
CA TYR A 83 -9.45 1.02 -3.65
C TYR A 83 -9.10 0.09 -2.48
N PHE A 84 -9.53 0.39 -1.25
CA PHE A 84 -9.08 -0.26 -0.01
C PHE A 84 -10.19 -0.88 0.83
N GLU A 85 -11.42 -0.97 0.31
CA GLU A 85 -12.46 -1.74 0.96
C GLU A 85 -12.21 -3.24 0.71
N TRP A 86 -11.70 -3.90 1.74
CA TRP A 86 -11.70 -5.35 1.83
C TRP A 86 -12.94 -5.75 2.64
N GLU A 87 -13.91 -6.42 2.00
CA GLU A 87 -15.04 -7.07 2.69
C GLU A 87 -14.59 -8.31 3.47
#